data_AF-A0A957HLL1-F1
#
_entry.id   AF-A0A957HLL1-F1
#
_cell.length_a   1.000
_cell.length_b   1.000
_cell.length_c   1.000
_cell.angle_alpha   90.00
_cell.angle_beta   90.00
_cell.angle_gamma   90.00
#
_symmetry.space_group_name_H-M   'P 1'
#
loop_
_entity.id
_entity.type
_entity.pdbx_description
1 polymer ?
#
loop_
_entity_poly.entity_id
_entity_poly.type
_entity_poly.pdbx_seq_one_letter_code
_entity_poly.pdbx_strand_id
1 'polypeptide(L)'
;LFDVALGSYRLLACATAPTTMAEPWLDISQGIRQAVQQISAVTGRRLFNKRGDIIRPMRQDGTGVDLFTAVFSAPSLLRTMIVGLSEDVSLHAAQLVLAANYTDVVGQFDPSDNRHKGKQLQVFLEANPDLVLIAGGVDGGASTRLLELLDIVRLGMKLMEEATKPTIIFAGNKALREQLTTIFGSETAVHIADNIHPTLTQQNLDNAIALVSEQYQSQ
;
A
#
# COMPACT_ATOMS: atom_id res chain seq x y z
N LEU A 1 24.79 13.80 -12.69
CA LEU A 1 25.08 14.59 -13.90
C LEU A 1 25.98 13.79 -14.81
N PHE A 2 25.51 13.50 -16.02
CA PHE A 2 26.34 12.95 -17.08
C PHE A 2 26.74 14.07 -18.04
N ASP A 3 27.97 14.04 -18.54
CA ASP A 3 28.41 14.93 -19.60
C ASP A 3 29.58 14.32 -20.39
N VAL A 4 29.93 14.92 -21.51
CA VAL A 4 31.05 14.52 -22.35
C VAL A 4 32.37 14.95 -21.71
N ALA A 5 33.19 13.97 -21.35
CA ALA A 5 34.57 14.15 -20.94
C ALA A 5 35.47 13.23 -21.77
N LEU A 6 36.51 13.81 -22.38
CA LEU A 6 37.44 13.10 -23.28
C LEU A 6 36.73 12.34 -24.41
N GLY A 7 35.72 12.95 -25.03
CA GLY A 7 34.99 12.37 -26.17
C GLY A 7 33.98 11.26 -25.81
N SER A 8 33.70 11.03 -24.53
CA SER A 8 32.76 10.01 -24.05
C SER A 8 31.85 10.55 -22.95
N TYR A 9 30.61 10.07 -22.86
CA TYR A 9 29.74 10.38 -21.73
C TYR A 9 30.27 9.75 -20.44
N ARG A 10 30.40 10.56 -19.38
CA ARG A 10 30.84 10.11 -18.06
C ARG A 10 29.92 10.67 -16.98
N LEU A 11 29.77 9.90 -15.89
CA LEU A 11 29.14 10.41 -14.67
C LEU A 11 30.10 11.39 -14.01
N LEU A 12 29.74 12.67 -13.99
CA LEU A 12 30.55 13.73 -13.37
C LEU A 12 30.23 13.95 -11.89
N ALA A 13 28.97 13.76 -11.50
CA ALA A 13 28.53 13.97 -10.12
C ALA A 13 27.26 13.19 -9.80
N CYS A 14 27.14 12.80 -8.53
CA CYS A 14 25.95 12.21 -7.93
C CYS A 14 25.67 12.93 -6.59
N ALA A 15 24.41 12.96 -6.16
CA ALA A 15 24.01 13.56 -4.90
C ALA A 15 22.79 12.82 -4.35
N THR A 16 22.63 12.87 -3.04
CA THR A 16 21.48 12.30 -2.32
C THR A 16 20.87 13.36 -1.41
N ALA A 17 19.54 13.33 -1.26
CA ALA A 17 18.80 14.24 -0.41
C ALA A 17 17.61 13.49 0.24
N PRO A 18 17.11 13.93 1.40
CA PRO A 18 15.92 13.36 2.01
C PRO A 18 14.68 13.45 1.09
N THR A 19 13.84 12.42 1.13
CA THR A 19 12.53 12.41 0.46
C THR A 19 11.58 13.36 1.17
N THR A 20 10.87 14.19 0.41
CA THR A 20 10.03 15.31 0.91
C THR A 20 8.55 15.15 0.52
N MET A 21 8.16 13.92 0.17
CA MET A 21 6.79 13.59 -0.24
C MET A 21 5.80 13.56 0.94
N ALA A 22 6.27 13.25 2.15
CA ALA A 22 5.44 13.23 3.35
C ALA A 22 5.48 14.59 4.07
N GLU A 23 4.68 14.71 5.13
CA GLU A 23 4.76 15.84 6.05
C GLU A 23 6.20 16.04 6.58
N PRO A 24 6.60 17.30 6.88
CA PRO A 24 5.86 18.56 6.76
C PRO A 24 5.86 19.21 5.36
N TRP A 25 6.58 18.66 4.37
CA TRP A 25 6.77 19.33 3.09
C TRP A 25 5.67 19.05 2.07
N LEU A 26 5.20 17.80 2.00
CA LEU A 26 4.17 17.35 1.05
C LEU A 26 4.49 17.74 -0.41
N ASP A 27 5.78 17.83 -0.77
CA ASP A 27 6.26 18.23 -2.09
C ASP A 27 7.61 17.57 -2.39
N ILE A 28 7.56 16.49 -3.17
CA ILE A 28 8.75 15.72 -3.60
C ILE A 28 9.77 16.57 -4.39
N SER A 29 9.33 17.67 -5.01
CA SER A 29 10.21 18.53 -5.80
C SER A 29 11.29 19.18 -4.93
N GLN A 30 11.05 19.36 -3.63
CA GLN A 30 12.04 19.94 -2.71
C GLN A 30 13.28 19.05 -2.55
N GLY A 31 13.09 17.75 -2.38
CA GLY A 31 14.19 16.78 -2.28
C GLY A 31 14.98 16.69 -3.57
N ILE A 32 14.28 16.69 -4.72
CA ILE A 32 14.91 16.74 -6.04
C ILE A 32 15.74 18.02 -6.19
N ARG A 33 15.18 19.19 -5.84
CA ARG A 33 15.88 20.47 -5.90
C ARG A 33 17.14 20.47 -5.04
N GLN A 34 17.07 19.91 -3.83
CA GLN A 34 18.21 19.81 -2.93
C GLN A 34 19.32 18.92 -3.52
N ALA A 35 18.99 17.76 -4.10
CA ALA A 35 19.96 16.91 -4.76
C ALA A 35 20.61 17.61 -5.98
N VAL A 36 19.82 18.31 -6.80
CA VAL A 36 20.36 19.06 -7.96
C VAL A 36 21.22 20.24 -7.53
N GLN A 37 20.88 20.92 -6.43
CA GLN A 37 21.72 21.98 -5.84
C GLN A 37 23.07 21.45 -5.36
N GLN A 38 23.12 20.26 -4.75
CA GLN A 38 24.39 19.62 -4.38
C GLN A 38 25.23 19.29 -5.62
N ILE A 39 24.62 18.74 -6.68
CA ILE A 39 25.32 18.51 -7.96
C ILE A 39 25.87 19.82 -8.53
N SER A 40 25.07 20.89 -8.48
CA SER A 40 25.47 22.24 -8.93
C SER A 40 26.70 22.74 -8.15
N ALA A 41 26.73 22.53 -6.83
CA ALA A 41 27.84 22.91 -5.96
C ALA A 41 29.12 22.10 -6.25
N VAL A 42 29.00 20.78 -6.44
CA VAL A 42 30.14 19.88 -6.71
C VAL A 42 30.77 20.16 -8.08
N THR A 43 29.93 20.44 -9.08
CA THR A 43 30.40 20.60 -10.47
C THR A 43 30.74 22.05 -10.83
N GLY A 44 30.36 23.02 -10.01
CA GLY A 44 30.43 24.45 -10.34
C GLY A 44 29.45 24.86 -11.45
N ARG A 45 28.64 23.94 -11.97
CA ARG A 45 27.68 24.22 -13.04
C ARG A 45 26.41 24.80 -12.46
N ARG A 46 25.99 25.98 -12.94
CA ARG A 46 24.68 26.55 -12.59
C ARG A 46 23.58 25.77 -13.31
N LEU A 47 22.72 25.09 -12.54
CA LEU A 47 21.65 24.25 -13.07
C LEU A 47 20.25 24.89 -12.97
N PHE A 48 20.05 25.86 -12.07
CA PHE A 48 18.77 26.55 -11.87
C PHE A 48 18.80 28.01 -12.35
N ASN A 49 17.67 28.48 -12.86
CA ASN A 49 17.43 29.89 -13.15
C ASN A 49 17.02 30.65 -11.86
N LYS A 50 16.81 31.97 -11.95
CA LYS A 50 16.38 32.80 -10.80
C LYS A 50 14.98 32.46 -10.25
N ARG A 51 14.16 31.76 -11.02
CA ARG A 51 12.82 31.28 -10.65
C ARG A 51 12.86 29.87 -10.04
N GLY A 52 14.02 29.22 -10.04
CA GLY A 52 14.20 27.85 -9.56
C GLY A 52 13.93 26.77 -10.62
N ASP A 53 13.73 27.09 -11.88
CA ASP A 53 13.56 26.06 -12.93
C ASP A 53 14.91 25.59 -13.44
N ILE A 54 14.99 24.32 -13.86
CA ILE A 54 16.18 23.77 -14.49
C ILE A 54 16.41 24.48 -15.83
N ILE A 55 17.63 24.98 -16.03
CA ILE A 55 18.01 25.67 -17.26
C ILE A 55 18.18 24.63 -18.38
N ARG A 56 17.33 24.73 -19.42
CA ARG A 56 17.36 23.87 -20.61
C ARG A 56 17.05 24.74 -21.86
N PRO A 57 17.71 24.50 -23.02
CA PRO A 57 18.84 23.59 -23.21
C PRO A 57 20.13 24.09 -22.53
N MET A 58 21.21 23.30 -22.59
CA MET A 58 22.51 23.72 -22.11
C MET A 58 23.03 24.91 -22.92
N ARG A 59 23.65 25.87 -22.24
CA ARG A 59 24.22 27.08 -22.85
C ARG A 59 25.71 26.89 -23.16
N GLN A 60 26.25 27.76 -24.01
CA GLN A 60 27.66 27.74 -24.41
C GLN A 60 28.65 27.90 -23.24
N ASP A 61 28.24 28.56 -22.16
CA ASP A 61 29.02 28.71 -20.93
C ASP A 61 28.97 27.47 -20.02
N GLY A 62 28.36 26.38 -20.49
CA GLY A 62 28.13 25.16 -19.72
C GLY A 62 27.00 25.27 -18.69
N THR A 63 26.29 26.39 -18.60
CA THR A 63 25.11 26.53 -17.72
C THR A 63 23.97 25.63 -18.23
N GLY A 64 23.29 24.94 -17.31
CA GLY A 64 22.12 24.12 -17.61
C GLY A 64 22.44 22.72 -18.12
N VAL A 65 21.42 22.05 -18.65
CA VAL A 65 21.49 20.69 -19.20
C VAL A 65 20.57 20.58 -20.41
N ASP A 66 20.87 19.66 -21.32
CA ASP A 66 19.95 19.34 -22.42
C ASP A 66 18.82 18.44 -21.94
N LEU A 67 19.17 17.45 -21.11
CA LEU A 67 18.24 16.47 -20.58
C LEU A 67 18.20 16.47 -19.04
N PHE A 68 16.99 16.47 -18.51
CA PHE A 68 16.65 16.25 -17.12
C PHE A 68 15.44 15.32 -17.09
N THR A 69 15.61 14.23 -16.36
CA THR A 69 14.60 13.21 -16.10
C THR A 69 14.58 12.98 -14.61
N ALA A 70 13.39 13.02 -14.02
CA ALA A 70 13.16 12.57 -12.66
C ALA A 70 12.38 11.26 -12.72
N VAL A 71 12.82 10.27 -11.96
CA VAL A 71 12.10 9.01 -11.75
C VAL A 71 11.79 8.96 -10.27
N PHE A 72 10.53 8.74 -9.92
CA PHE A 72 10.09 8.58 -8.54
C PHE A 72 9.20 7.34 -8.44
N SER A 73 9.35 6.60 -7.36
CA SER A 73 8.44 5.53 -6.94
C SER A 73 7.85 5.97 -5.60
N ALA A 74 6.57 6.28 -5.61
CA ALA A 74 5.85 6.88 -4.52
C ALA A 74 4.48 6.23 -4.29
N PRO A 75 4.32 4.89 -4.33
CA PRO A 75 3.00 4.32 -4.12
C PRO A 75 2.58 4.58 -2.67
N SER A 76 1.34 4.99 -2.48
CA SER A 76 0.74 5.00 -1.14
C SER A 76 0.72 3.58 -0.58
N LEU A 77 0.84 3.44 0.74
CA LEU A 77 0.64 2.15 1.38
C LEU A 77 -0.79 1.67 1.09
N LEU A 78 -0.94 0.37 0.79
CA LEU A 78 -2.24 -0.25 0.59
C LEU A 78 -3.03 -0.24 1.91
N ARG A 79 -4.08 0.58 2.00
CA ARG A 79 -4.87 0.76 3.22
C ARG A 79 -5.68 -0.50 3.45
N THR A 80 -5.32 -1.26 4.47
CA THR A 80 -5.88 -2.58 4.70
C THR A 80 -6.63 -2.64 6.03
N MET A 81 -7.86 -3.15 5.98
CA MET A 81 -8.62 -3.50 7.19
C MET A 81 -8.55 -5.01 7.43
N ILE A 82 -8.40 -5.41 8.70
CA ILE A 82 -8.39 -6.82 9.09
C ILE A 82 -9.76 -7.22 9.64
N VAL A 83 -10.28 -8.37 9.25
CA VAL A 83 -11.40 -9.01 9.94
C VAL A 83 -10.95 -10.38 10.41
N GLY A 84 -11.03 -10.68 11.71
CA GLY A 84 -10.64 -12.00 12.19
C GLY A 84 -11.37 -12.46 13.44
N LEU A 85 -11.35 -13.78 13.69
CA LEU A 85 -12.15 -14.42 14.74
C LEU A 85 -11.54 -14.40 16.13
N SER A 86 -10.23 -14.22 16.24
CA SER A 86 -9.51 -14.25 17.50
C SER A 86 -8.26 -13.39 17.43
N GLU A 87 -7.98 -12.68 18.51
CA GLU A 87 -6.80 -11.81 18.62
C GLU A 87 -5.51 -12.61 18.51
N ASP A 88 -5.36 -13.63 19.35
CA ASP A 88 -4.11 -14.40 19.50
C ASP A 88 -3.73 -15.27 18.28
N VAL A 89 -4.67 -15.54 17.38
CA VAL A 89 -4.44 -16.47 16.25
C VAL A 89 -4.77 -15.80 14.92
N SER A 90 -6.00 -15.32 14.74
CA SER A 90 -6.46 -14.84 13.43
C SER A 90 -5.90 -13.44 13.12
N LEU A 91 -6.04 -12.50 14.06
CA LEU A 91 -5.58 -11.12 13.87
C LEU A 91 -4.06 -11.05 13.85
N HIS A 92 -3.39 -11.74 14.77
CA HIS A 92 -1.93 -11.76 14.81
C HIS A 92 -1.32 -12.28 13.50
N ALA A 93 -1.82 -13.41 12.98
CA ALA A 93 -1.33 -13.93 11.70
C ALA A 93 -1.63 -13.00 10.52
N ALA A 94 -2.81 -12.37 10.50
CA ALA A 94 -3.12 -11.37 9.49
C ALA A 94 -2.17 -10.17 9.54
N GLN A 95 -1.83 -9.68 10.73
CA GLN A 95 -0.84 -8.61 10.91
C GLN A 95 0.54 -9.01 10.39
N LEU A 96 0.96 -10.27 10.58
CA LEU A 96 2.22 -10.77 10.02
C LEU A 96 2.20 -10.79 8.48
N VAL A 97 1.09 -11.20 7.87
CA VAL A 97 0.91 -11.15 6.40
C VAL A 97 1.03 -9.71 5.90
N LEU A 98 0.39 -8.76 6.57
CA LEU A 98 0.39 -7.35 6.20
C LEU A 98 1.75 -6.68 6.43
N ALA A 99 2.45 -7.02 7.50
CA ALA A 99 3.79 -6.52 7.81
C ALA A 99 4.86 -6.99 6.80
N ALA A 100 4.63 -8.10 6.11
CA ALA A 100 5.47 -8.56 5.01
C ALA A 100 5.24 -7.79 3.69
N ASN A 101 4.27 -6.88 3.66
CA ASN A 101 3.85 -6.12 2.48
C ASN A 101 3.86 -4.61 2.74
N TYR A 102 3.77 -3.80 1.67
CA TYR A 102 3.65 -2.34 1.76
C TYR A 102 2.20 -1.93 2.06
N THR A 103 1.74 -2.24 3.27
CA THR A 103 0.36 -2.00 3.71
C THR A 103 0.32 -1.09 4.94
N ASP A 104 -0.81 -0.41 5.12
CA ASP A 104 -1.13 0.33 6.34
C ASP A 104 -2.39 -0.28 6.97
N VAL A 105 -2.33 -0.69 8.24
CA VAL A 105 -3.48 -1.30 8.93
C VAL A 105 -4.38 -0.19 9.47
N VAL A 106 -5.43 0.13 8.73
CA VAL A 106 -6.32 1.27 9.03
C VAL A 106 -7.45 0.92 10.00
N GLY A 107 -7.61 -0.36 10.33
CA GLY A 107 -8.54 -0.81 11.35
C GLY A 107 -8.69 -2.33 11.41
N GLN A 108 -9.43 -2.80 12.42
CA GLN A 108 -9.73 -4.22 12.59
C GLN A 108 -11.12 -4.46 13.19
N PHE A 109 -11.71 -5.61 12.84
CA PHE A 109 -12.92 -6.16 13.45
C PHE A 109 -12.70 -7.59 13.93
N ASP A 110 -13.21 -7.88 15.11
CA ASP A 110 -13.18 -9.20 15.71
C ASP A 110 -14.39 -9.42 16.64
N PRO A 111 -14.69 -10.66 17.08
CA PRO A 111 -15.89 -10.94 17.87
C PRO A 111 -15.94 -10.25 19.24
N SER A 112 -14.81 -9.75 19.76
CA SER A 112 -14.78 -8.98 21.01
C SER A 112 -15.12 -7.50 20.82
N ASP A 113 -15.29 -7.06 19.58
CA ASP A 113 -15.67 -5.68 19.27
C ASP A 113 -17.09 -5.35 19.76
N ASN A 114 -17.14 -4.67 20.90
CA ASN A 114 -18.37 -4.26 21.58
C ASN A 114 -18.93 -2.92 21.07
N ARG A 115 -18.33 -2.32 20.04
CA ARG A 115 -18.90 -1.10 19.43
C ARG A 115 -20.28 -1.41 18.85
N HIS A 116 -21.21 -0.47 18.98
CA HIS A 116 -22.49 -0.59 18.31
C HIS A 116 -22.32 -0.67 16.79
N LYS A 117 -23.18 -1.44 16.11
CA LYS A 117 -23.09 -1.67 14.66
C LYS A 117 -22.97 -0.38 13.83
N GLY A 118 -23.70 0.67 14.21
CA GLY A 118 -23.59 1.98 13.54
C GLY A 118 -22.20 2.61 13.68
N LYS A 119 -21.53 2.43 14.82
CA LYS A 119 -20.17 2.91 15.03
C LYS A 119 -19.14 2.04 14.29
N GLN A 120 -19.33 0.73 14.24
CA GLN A 120 -18.49 -0.16 13.42
C GLN A 120 -18.58 0.22 11.94
N LEU A 121 -19.80 0.46 11.44
CA LEU A 121 -20.02 0.94 10.07
C LEU A 121 -19.32 2.27 9.81
N GLN A 122 -19.44 3.24 10.72
CA GLN A 122 -18.75 4.52 10.61
C GLN A 122 -17.23 4.32 10.56
N VAL A 123 -16.66 3.48 11.43
CA VAL A 123 -15.23 3.16 11.43
C VAL A 123 -14.78 2.56 10.10
N PHE A 124 -15.56 1.66 9.51
CA PHE A 124 -15.27 1.10 8.19
C PHE A 124 -15.24 2.17 7.11
N LEU A 125 -16.25 3.04 7.08
CA LEU A 125 -16.36 4.12 6.09
C LEU A 125 -15.26 5.17 6.24
N GLU A 126 -14.95 5.57 7.47
CA GLU A 126 -13.86 6.52 7.77
C GLU A 126 -12.48 5.93 7.46
N ALA A 127 -12.30 4.62 7.68
CA ALA A 127 -11.08 3.93 7.33
C ALA A 127 -10.84 3.89 5.81
N ASN A 128 -11.91 3.91 4.99
CA ASN A 128 -11.85 3.87 3.53
C ASN A 128 -10.75 2.91 3.01
N PRO A 129 -10.86 1.60 3.32
CA PRO A 129 -9.82 0.63 2.98
C PRO A 129 -9.79 0.35 1.48
N ASP A 130 -8.59 0.13 0.94
CA ASP A 130 -8.36 -0.38 -0.42
C ASP A 130 -8.45 -1.92 -0.43
N LEU A 131 -8.17 -2.55 0.70
CA LEU A 131 -8.16 -4.01 0.88
C LEU A 131 -8.81 -4.40 2.21
N VAL A 132 -9.59 -5.48 2.22
CA VAL A 132 -9.99 -6.16 3.45
C VAL A 132 -9.40 -7.56 3.47
N LEU A 133 -8.53 -7.83 4.45
CA LEU A 133 -7.99 -9.15 4.73
C LEU A 133 -8.88 -9.84 5.77
N ILE A 134 -9.62 -10.84 5.32
CA ILE A 134 -10.46 -11.67 6.19
C ILE A 134 -9.67 -12.92 6.57
N ALA A 135 -9.32 -13.01 7.83
CA ALA A 135 -8.54 -14.10 8.41
C ALA A 135 -9.36 -14.89 9.43
N GLY A 136 -9.03 -16.17 9.59
CA GLY A 136 -9.40 -16.90 10.80
C GLY A 136 -10.33 -18.10 10.60
N GLY A 137 -10.47 -18.81 11.73
CA GLY A 137 -11.04 -20.14 11.81
C GLY A 137 -10.06 -21.20 11.34
N VAL A 138 -9.93 -22.28 12.10
CA VAL A 138 -9.25 -23.49 11.62
C VAL A 138 -10.12 -24.21 10.59
N ASP A 139 -9.51 -25.00 9.71
CA ASP A 139 -10.25 -25.83 8.77
C ASP A 139 -11.11 -26.84 9.55
N GLY A 140 -12.42 -26.87 9.27
CA GLY A 140 -13.40 -27.68 10.00
C GLY A 140 -13.88 -27.08 11.34
N GLY A 141 -13.43 -25.88 11.70
CA GLY A 141 -13.87 -25.14 12.89
C GLY A 141 -15.18 -24.37 12.69
N ALA A 142 -15.71 -23.80 13.78
CA ALA A 142 -16.93 -22.99 13.76
C ALA A 142 -16.76 -21.68 12.96
N SER A 143 -17.81 -21.30 12.22
CA SER A 143 -17.76 -20.25 11.20
C SER A 143 -18.79 -19.13 11.34
N THR A 144 -19.81 -19.31 12.17
CA THR A 144 -20.98 -18.40 12.23
C THR A 144 -20.62 -16.98 12.65
N ARG A 145 -19.70 -16.83 13.61
CA ARG A 145 -19.26 -15.51 14.12
C ARG A 145 -18.55 -14.68 13.05
N LEU A 146 -17.87 -15.32 12.11
CA LEU A 146 -17.17 -14.59 11.05
C LEU A 146 -18.18 -13.92 10.12
N LEU A 147 -19.24 -14.65 9.76
CA LEU A 147 -20.31 -14.13 8.91
C LEU A 147 -21.00 -12.91 9.53
N GLU A 148 -21.19 -12.88 10.85
CA GLU A 148 -21.75 -11.73 11.57
C GLU A 148 -20.89 -10.46 11.43
N LEU A 149 -19.56 -10.59 11.51
CA LEU A 149 -18.63 -9.47 11.32
C LEU A 149 -18.66 -8.95 9.88
N LEU A 150 -18.81 -9.86 8.92
CA LEU A 150 -18.81 -9.54 7.51
C LEU A 150 -20.06 -8.81 7.03
N ASP A 151 -21.17 -8.90 7.77
CA ASP A 151 -22.36 -8.09 7.49
C ASP A 151 -22.06 -6.59 7.59
N ILE A 152 -21.19 -6.17 8.53
CA ILE A 152 -20.78 -4.75 8.66
C ILE A 152 -19.94 -4.32 7.46
N VAL A 153 -18.97 -5.16 7.04
CA VAL A 153 -18.14 -4.89 5.86
C VAL A 153 -19.01 -4.76 4.62
N ARG A 154 -19.93 -5.72 4.39
CA ARG A 154 -20.86 -5.67 3.26
C ARG A 154 -21.74 -4.43 3.29
N LEU A 155 -22.28 -4.06 4.46
CA LEU A 155 -23.09 -2.85 4.58
C LEU A 155 -22.27 -1.59 4.29
N GLY A 156 -21.03 -1.52 4.76
CA GLY A 156 -20.11 -0.44 4.47
C GLY A 156 -19.82 -0.31 2.98
N MET A 157 -19.47 -1.42 2.32
CA MET A 157 -19.20 -1.44 0.89
C MET A 157 -20.38 -0.95 0.04
N LYS A 158 -21.62 -1.27 0.42
CA LYS A 158 -22.82 -0.77 -0.27
C LYS A 158 -23.00 0.75 -0.20
N LEU A 159 -22.36 1.40 0.76
CA LEU A 159 -22.41 2.85 0.95
C LEU A 159 -21.19 3.57 0.34
N MET A 160 -20.18 2.82 -0.12
CA MET A 160 -19.02 3.35 -0.81
C MET A 160 -19.28 3.53 -2.31
N GLU A 161 -18.50 4.39 -2.96
CA GLU A 161 -18.52 4.51 -4.41
C GLU A 161 -17.89 3.27 -5.04
N GLU A 162 -18.42 2.80 -6.19
CA GLU A 162 -17.94 1.58 -6.87
C GLU A 162 -16.42 1.60 -7.11
N ALA A 163 -15.85 2.76 -7.46
CA ALA A 163 -14.42 2.92 -7.72
C ALA A 163 -13.54 2.85 -6.46
N THR A 164 -14.14 2.91 -5.27
CA THR A 164 -13.45 2.93 -3.97
C THR A 164 -13.68 1.69 -3.14
N LYS A 165 -14.50 0.74 -3.63
CA LYS A 165 -14.77 -0.49 -2.88
C LYS A 165 -13.48 -1.29 -2.71
N PRO A 166 -13.21 -1.80 -1.50
CA PRO A 166 -12.01 -2.59 -1.27
C PRO A 166 -12.08 -3.92 -2.02
N THR A 167 -10.91 -4.41 -2.42
CA THR A 167 -10.73 -5.82 -2.77
C THR A 167 -10.82 -6.67 -1.50
N ILE A 168 -11.36 -7.89 -1.61
CA ILE A 168 -11.39 -8.85 -0.50
C ILE A 168 -10.33 -9.94 -0.72
N ILE A 169 -9.49 -10.19 0.29
CA ILE A 169 -8.69 -11.41 0.39
C ILE A 169 -9.24 -12.25 1.54
N PHE A 170 -9.66 -13.48 1.26
CA PHE A 170 -10.07 -14.44 2.28
C PHE A 170 -9.00 -15.50 2.49
N ALA A 171 -8.47 -15.57 3.70
CA ALA A 171 -7.40 -16.47 4.10
C ALA A 171 -7.78 -17.28 5.35
N GLY A 172 -9.02 -17.79 5.39
CA GLY A 172 -9.58 -18.53 6.51
C GLY A 172 -10.13 -19.91 6.13
N ASN A 173 -11.00 -20.46 7.00
CA ASN A 173 -11.58 -21.79 6.86
C ASN A 173 -12.10 -22.09 5.45
N LYS A 174 -11.56 -23.15 4.83
CA LYS A 174 -11.86 -23.56 3.45
C LYS A 174 -13.36 -23.75 3.17
N ALA A 175 -14.13 -24.20 4.16
CA ALA A 175 -15.56 -24.42 4.02
C ALA A 175 -16.36 -23.13 3.73
N LEU A 176 -15.79 -21.96 4.00
CA LEU A 176 -16.44 -20.66 3.80
C LEU A 176 -16.07 -19.99 2.48
N ARG A 177 -15.13 -20.55 1.70
CA ARG A 177 -14.64 -19.94 0.47
C ARG A 177 -15.77 -19.64 -0.51
N GLU A 178 -16.60 -20.64 -0.81
CA GLU A 178 -17.72 -20.51 -1.75
C GLU A 178 -18.77 -19.51 -1.24
N GLN A 179 -19.07 -19.56 0.05
CA GLN A 179 -20.02 -18.65 0.68
C GLN A 179 -19.55 -17.19 0.59
N LEU A 180 -18.27 -16.92 0.83
CA LEU A 180 -17.72 -15.57 0.75
C LEU A 180 -17.63 -15.03 -0.67
N THR A 181 -17.25 -15.87 -1.62
CA THR A 181 -17.32 -15.51 -3.04
C THR A 181 -18.75 -15.17 -3.44
N THR A 182 -19.74 -15.89 -2.93
CA THR A 182 -21.16 -15.58 -3.18
C THR A 182 -21.59 -14.26 -2.55
N ILE A 183 -21.16 -13.98 -1.31
CA ILE A 183 -21.53 -12.77 -0.58
C ILE A 183 -20.95 -11.50 -1.23
N PHE A 184 -19.67 -11.52 -1.62
CA PHE A 184 -18.94 -10.32 -2.04
C PHE A 184 -18.67 -10.25 -3.55
N GLY A 185 -18.70 -11.37 -4.26
CA GLY A 185 -18.24 -11.44 -5.66
C GLY A 185 -19.11 -10.67 -6.67
N SER A 186 -20.31 -10.23 -6.28
CA SER A 186 -21.13 -9.32 -7.10
C SER A 186 -20.80 -7.84 -6.89
N GLU A 187 -20.07 -7.50 -5.82
CA GLU A 187 -19.76 -6.12 -5.43
C GLU A 187 -18.28 -5.76 -5.60
N THR A 188 -17.37 -6.73 -5.49
CA THR A 188 -15.92 -6.50 -5.61
C THR A 188 -15.16 -7.78 -6.00
N ALA A 189 -13.88 -7.65 -6.32
CA ALA A 189 -12.97 -8.77 -6.50
C ALA A 189 -12.74 -9.52 -5.19
N VAL A 190 -12.87 -10.84 -5.23
CA VAL A 190 -12.63 -11.74 -4.09
C VAL A 190 -11.51 -12.71 -4.45
N HIS A 191 -10.40 -12.60 -3.74
CA HIS A 191 -9.26 -13.50 -3.86
C HIS A 191 -9.26 -14.49 -2.71
N ILE A 192 -9.09 -15.76 -3.03
CA ILE A 192 -9.06 -16.84 -2.05
C ILE A 192 -7.62 -17.27 -1.83
N ALA A 193 -7.13 -17.09 -0.60
CA ALA A 193 -5.83 -17.58 -0.18
C ALA A 193 -5.95 -18.93 0.54
N ASP A 194 -4.82 -19.59 0.72
CA ASP A 194 -4.69 -20.63 1.73
C ASP A 194 -5.03 -20.11 3.13
N ASN A 195 -5.63 -20.98 3.94
CA ASN A 195 -5.95 -20.62 5.32
C ASN A 195 -4.63 -20.35 6.06
N ILE A 196 -4.48 -19.16 6.64
CA ILE A 196 -3.26 -18.79 7.36
C ILE A 196 -3.06 -19.60 8.64
N HIS A 197 -4.14 -20.14 9.20
CA HIS A 197 -4.13 -21.09 10.31
C HIS A 197 -5.05 -22.28 10.02
N PRO A 198 -4.64 -23.24 9.18
CA PRO A 198 -5.45 -24.42 8.89
C PRO A 198 -5.74 -25.25 10.15
N THR A 199 -4.79 -25.25 11.10
CA THR A 199 -4.92 -25.83 12.43
C THR A 199 -4.43 -24.82 13.48
N LEU A 200 -4.67 -25.08 14.77
CA LEU A 200 -4.23 -24.19 15.85
C LEU A 200 -2.71 -24.05 15.95
N THR A 201 -1.96 -25.04 15.48
CA THR A 201 -0.49 -25.09 15.62
C THR A 201 0.25 -24.87 14.32
N GLN A 202 -0.45 -24.95 13.17
CA GLN A 202 0.15 -24.75 11.87
C GLN A 202 -0.19 -23.37 11.33
N GLN A 203 0.82 -22.69 10.79
CA GLN A 203 0.69 -21.38 10.17
C GLN A 203 1.24 -21.42 8.74
N ASN A 204 0.47 -20.90 7.77
CA ASN A 204 0.82 -20.88 6.35
C ASN A 204 0.57 -19.48 5.76
N LEU A 205 1.59 -18.62 5.72
CA LEU A 205 1.40 -17.20 5.34
C LEU A 205 1.67 -16.91 3.87
N ASP A 206 2.49 -17.73 3.20
CA ASP A 206 3.11 -17.41 1.90
C ASP A 206 2.11 -17.03 0.82
N ASN A 207 1.02 -17.79 0.68
CA ASN A 207 0.03 -17.53 -0.35
C ASN A 207 -0.76 -16.24 -0.09
N ALA A 208 -1.08 -15.95 1.18
CA ALA A 208 -1.73 -14.69 1.55
C ALA A 208 -0.79 -13.49 1.33
N ILE A 209 0.50 -13.63 1.67
CA ILE A 209 1.53 -12.60 1.42
C ILE A 209 1.63 -12.31 -0.08
N ALA A 210 1.69 -13.34 -0.91
CA ALA A 210 1.77 -13.20 -2.37
C ALA A 210 0.54 -12.46 -2.94
N LEU A 211 -0.67 -12.82 -2.51
CA LEU A 211 -1.89 -12.15 -2.97
C LEU A 211 -1.95 -10.68 -2.56
N VAL A 212 -1.55 -10.34 -1.33
CA VAL A 212 -1.46 -8.92 -0.90
C VAL A 212 -0.44 -8.16 -1.74
N SER A 213 0.72 -8.77 -2.02
CA SER A 213 1.75 -8.19 -2.90
C SER A 213 1.21 -7.91 -4.31
N GLU A 214 0.42 -8.83 -4.88
CA GLU A 214 -0.19 -8.65 -6.21
C GLU A 214 -1.21 -7.50 -6.24
N GLN A 215 -1.98 -7.33 -5.17
CA GLN A 215 -2.92 -6.19 -5.07
C GLN A 215 -2.18 -4.86 -5.00
N TYR A 216 -1.08 -4.79 -4.26
CA TYR A 216 -0.25 -3.60 -4.22
C TYR A 216 0.37 -3.25 -5.58
N GLN A 217 0.77 -4.26 -6.37
CA GLN A 217 1.33 -4.05 -7.72
C GLN A 217 0.30 -3.62 -8.76
N SER A 218 -0.99 -3.84 -8.48
CA SER A 218 -2.10 -3.56 -9.40
C SER A 218 -2.75 -2.20 -9.18
N GLN A 219 -2.29 -1.41 -8.19
CA GLN A 219 -2.64 0.00 -8.01
C GLN A 219 -2.03 0.88 -9.10
#